data_AF-A0A380FIF4-F1
#
_entry.id   AF-A0A380FIF4-F1
#
_cell.length_a   1.000
_cell.length_b   1.000
_cell.length_c   1.000
_cell.angle_alpha   90.00
_cell.angle_beta   90.00
_cell.angle_gamma   90.00
#
_symmetry.space_group_name_H-M   'P 1'
#
loop_
_entity.id
_entity.type
_entity.pdbx_description
1 polymer ?
#
loop_
_entity_poly.entity_id
_entity_poly.type
_entity_poly.pdbx_seq_one_letter_code
_entity_poly.pdbx_strand_id
1 'polypeptide(L)'
;MILKKIAKKSPAYLSNILEQDFYASGDTKGKKIKGMTIGLAMNGTYYYQKEKDGETFSKKLDDKEIKKQGQQMASEILSRLRENKELKDIPIHFAIYKQSGENSIVPGEFISGTTVEEGKTRINEWKDIKQKTVLLPSNEAADLDENLNTNFKQFNDNLQSYFNNFSQAVGTAKFDNKKAKQLSVDIPIDFYGKAETIGITQYVTEQAEKYFDNIDEYEIHIKDGNDSKALISKTKDDKEPQVHIYKNNN
;
A
#
# COMPACT_ATOMS: atom_id res chain seq x y z
N MET A 1 28.16 16.09 15.88
CA MET A 1 27.93 15.51 17.24
C MET A 1 26.50 15.69 17.78
N ILE A 2 25.80 16.81 17.48
CA ILE A 2 24.43 17.11 17.94
C ILE A 2 23.38 16.17 17.30
N LEU A 3 23.46 15.92 15.99
CA LEU A 3 22.49 15.07 15.28
C LEU A 3 22.51 13.60 15.76
N LYS A 4 23.69 13.07 16.14
CA LYS A 4 23.80 11.75 16.80
C LYS A 4 23.13 11.71 18.18
N LYS A 5 23.11 12.83 18.92
CA LYS A 5 22.38 12.93 20.20
C LYS A 5 20.88 13.07 19.97
N ILE A 6 20.43 13.82 18.96
CA ILE A 6 19.01 13.93 18.57
C ILE A 6 18.47 12.57 18.10
N ALA A 7 19.17 11.86 17.21
CA ALA A 7 18.78 10.52 16.77
C ALA A 7 18.64 9.50 17.93
N LYS A 8 19.45 9.67 18.99
CA LYS A 8 19.39 8.84 20.19
C LYS A 8 18.29 9.26 21.16
N LYS A 9 17.99 10.56 21.30
CA LYS A 9 17.11 11.09 22.35
C LYS A 9 15.71 11.49 21.88
N SER A 10 15.55 11.92 20.63
CA SER A 10 14.28 12.36 20.06
C SER A 10 14.33 12.29 18.52
N PRO A 11 14.29 11.09 17.92
CA PRO A 11 14.16 10.95 16.48
C PRO A 11 12.83 11.53 16.00
N ALA A 12 12.77 12.03 14.77
CA ALA A 12 11.51 12.46 14.18
C ALA A 12 10.63 11.23 13.91
N TYR A 13 9.56 11.06 14.69
CA TYR A 13 8.61 9.96 14.52
C TYR A 13 7.60 10.23 13.42
N LEU A 14 7.13 11.47 13.31
CA LEU A 14 6.18 11.88 12.27
C LEU A 14 6.93 12.38 11.04
N SER A 15 6.57 11.87 9.88
CA SER A 15 7.09 12.31 8.58
C SER A 15 6.12 13.27 7.90
N ASN A 16 4.83 12.89 7.84
CA ASN A 16 3.81 13.68 7.16
C ASN A 16 2.42 13.45 7.76
N ILE A 17 1.50 14.39 7.50
CA ILE A 17 0.08 14.28 7.81
C ILE A 17 -0.70 14.41 6.49
N LEU A 18 -1.65 13.51 6.28
CA LEU A 18 -2.59 13.55 5.17
C LEU A 18 -4.00 13.82 5.69
N GLU A 19 -4.71 14.76 5.08
CA GLU A 19 -6.10 15.08 5.38
C GLU A 19 -6.97 14.73 4.16
N GLN A 20 -8.11 14.08 4.43
CA GLN A 20 -9.13 13.78 3.43
C GLN A 20 -10.51 14.17 3.96
N ASP A 21 -11.17 15.06 3.24
CA ASP A 21 -12.50 15.56 3.59
C ASP A 21 -13.59 14.83 2.82
N PHE A 22 -14.66 14.47 3.53
CA PHE A 22 -15.81 13.78 2.96
C PHE A 22 -17.05 14.67 3.04
N TYR A 23 -17.73 14.81 1.92
CA TYR A 23 -18.93 15.64 1.78
C TYR A 23 -20.16 14.79 1.47
N ALA A 24 -21.36 15.33 1.69
CA ALA A 24 -22.60 14.65 1.35
C ALA A 24 -22.76 14.51 -0.18
N SER A 25 -23.37 13.41 -0.62
CA SER A 25 -23.74 13.20 -2.02
C SER A 25 -24.59 14.37 -2.53
N GLY A 26 -24.07 15.11 -3.53
CA GLY A 26 -24.72 16.27 -4.12
C GLY A 26 -24.12 17.63 -3.72
N ASP A 27 -23.21 17.70 -2.74
CA ASP A 27 -22.49 18.92 -2.40
C ASP A 27 -21.32 19.19 -3.36
N THR A 28 -21.65 19.60 -4.59
CA THR A 28 -20.67 19.97 -5.63
C THR A 28 -19.84 21.21 -5.28
N LYS A 29 -20.21 21.94 -4.22
CA LYS A 29 -19.56 23.19 -3.80
C LYS A 29 -18.74 23.03 -2.52
N GLY A 30 -18.68 21.83 -1.94
CA GLY A 30 -17.91 21.54 -0.73
C GLY A 30 -18.30 22.40 0.47
N LYS A 31 -19.59 22.76 0.60
CA LYS A 31 -20.04 23.72 1.62
C LYS A 31 -20.19 23.13 3.01
N LYS A 32 -20.45 21.83 3.15
CA LYS A 32 -20.62 21.21 4.47
C LYS A 32 -19.93 19.85 4.53
N ILE A 33 -18.77 19.84 5.17
CA ILE A 33 -18.04 18.62 5.51
C ILE A 33 -18.90 17.71 6.40
N LYS A 34 -18.85 16.41 6.11
CA LYS A 34 -19.61 15.34 6.77
C LYS A 34 -18.72 14.33 7.49
N GLY A 35 -17.44 14.32 7.19
CA GLY A 35 -16.46 13.50 7.86
C GLY A 35 -15.07 13.87 7.38
N MET A 36 -14.07 13.45 8.14
CA MET A 36 -12.67 13.71 7.83
C MET A 36 -11.84 12.48 8.19
N THR A 37 -10.83 12.18 7.38
CA THR A 37 -9.80 11.20 7.71
C THR A 37 -8.44 11.89 7.83
N ILE A 38 -7.74 11.62 8.91
CA ILE A 38 -6.37 12.08 9.15
C ILE A 38 -5.43 10.86 9.17
N GLY A 39 -4.56 10.80 8.17
CA GLY A 39 -3.46 9.83 8.10
C GLY A 39 -2.19 10.40 8.72
N LEU A 40 -1.59 9.69 9.68
CA LEU A 40 -0.28 10.03 10.25
C LEU A 40 0.77 9.09 9.67
N ALA A 41 1.63 9.61 8.80
CA ALA A 41 2.74 8.86 8.22
C ALA A 41 3.94 8.93 9.16
N MET A 42 4.25 7.80 9.79
CA MET A 42 5.28 7.65 10.80
C MET A 42 6.54 7.01 10.19
N ASN A 43 7.71 7.52 10.56
CA ASN A 43 8.98 6.93 10.16
C ASN A 43 9.16 5.55 10.82
N GLY A 44 9.35 4.50 10.03
CA GLY A 44 9.83 3.20 10.54
C GLY A 44 11.35 3.18 10.76
N THR A 45 12.08 3.98 9.97
CA THR A 45 13.52 4.18 10.09
C THR A 45 13.81 5.68 10.07
N TYR A 46 14.61 6.14 11.02
CA TYR A 46 15.06 7.53 11.11
C TYR A 46 16.43 7.67 10.46
N TYR A 47 16.52 8.51 9.43
CA TYR A 47 17.74 8.80 8.69
C TYR A 47 18.33 10.15 9.13
N TYR A 48 19.65 10.21 9.31
CA TYR A 48 20.35 11.44 9.71
C TYR A 48 21.81 11.45 9.27
N GLN A 49 22.32 12.63 8.91
CA GLN A 49 23.74 12.86 8.68
C GLN A 49 24.39 13.47 9.94
N LYS A 50 25.69 13.24 10.16
CA LYS A 50 26.40 13.81 11.33
C LYS A 50 27.01 15.18 11.05
N GLU A 51 27.25 15.45 9.79
CA GLU A 51 27.84 16.64 9.19
C GLU A 51 27.20 16.87 7.81
N LYS A 52 27.27 18.09 7.30
CA LYS A 52 26.68 18.44 6.00
C LYS A 52 27.44 17.68 4.90
N ASP A 53 26.70 17.11 3.95
CA ASP A 53 27.23 16.34 2.81
C ASP A 53 28.04 15.08 3.22
N GLY A 54 27.83 14.59 4.45
CA GLY A 54 28.45 13.36 4.97
C GLY A 54 27.59 12.12 4.79
N GLU A 55 28.08 10.99 5.30
CA GLU A 55 27.38 9.71 5.25
C GLU A 55 26.01 9.75 5.97
N THR A 56 25.00 9.12 5.36
CA THR A 56 23.66 8.96 5.94
C THR A 56 23.64 7.76 6.88
N PHE A 57 23.36 8.02 8.16
CA PHE A 57 23.15 6.98 9.16
C PHE A 57 21.65 6.72 9.34
N SER A 58 21.30 5.46 9.61
CA SER A 58 19.91 5.07 9.87
C SER A 58 19.74 4.46 11.27
N LYS A 59 18.58 4.67 11.87
CA LYS A 59 18.16 3.99 13.10
C LYS A 59 16.74 3.46 12.94
N LYS A 60 16.57 2.14 13.03
CA LYS A 60 15.24 1.53 13.09
C LYS A 60 14.54 1.97 14.38
N LEU A 61 13.29 2.40 14.24
CA LEU A 61 12.45 2.80 15.36
C LEU A 61 11.64 1.59 15.86
N ASP A 62 11.31 1.59 17.15
CA ASP A 62 10.54 0.50 17.76
C ASP A 62 9.06 0.64 17.40
N ASP A 63 8.43 -0.45 16.95
CA ASP A 63 7.04 -0.43 16.48
C ASP A 63 6.04 -0.02 17.57
N LYS A 64 6.28 -0.37 18.84
CA LYS A 64 5.42 0.04 19.95
C LYS A 64 5.57 1.53 20.22
N GLU A 65 6.78 2.06 20.16
CA GLU A 65 7.01 3.49 20.35
C GLU A 65 6.47 4.31 19.18
N ILE A 66 6.63 3.85 17.93
CA ILE A 66 6.01 4.48 16.73
C ILE A 66 4.50 4.60 16.94
N LYS A 67 3.84 3.50 17.32
CA LYS A 67 2.39 3.48 17.57
C LYS A 67 2.01 4.45 18.68
N LYS A 68 2.70 4.40 19.82
CA LYS A 68 2.45 5.28 20.96
C LYS A 68 2.57 6.75 20.59
N GLN A 69 3.64 7.13 19.88
CA GLN A 69 3.85 8.51 19.42
C GLN A 69 2.76 8.94 18.44
N GLY A 70 2.39 8.08 17.48
CA GLY A 70 1.29 8.36 16.56
C GLY A 70 -0.05 8.58 17.27
N GLN A 71 -0.35 7.79 18.30
CA GLN A 71 -1.60 7.94 19.09
C GLN A 71 -1.61 9.24 19.91
N GLN A 72 -0.47 9.63 20.49
CA GLN A 72 -0.30 10.90 21.20
C GLN A 72 -0.48 12.09 20.25
N MET A 73 0.16 12.05 19.08
CA MET A 73 0.05 13.09 18.06
C MET A 73 -1.36 13.19 17.51
N ALA A 74 -2.05 12.07 17.26
CA ALA A 74 -3.44 12.07 16.82
C ALA A 74 -4.39 12.72 17.85
N SER A 75 -4.15 12.50 19.15
CA SER A 75 -4.94 13.13 20.22
C SER A 75 -4.74 14.65 20.27
N GLU A 76 -3.51 15.11 20.05
CA GLU A 76 -3.18 16.53 19.93
C GLU A 76 -3.82 17.15 18.67
N ILE A 77 -3.73 16.47 17.52
CA ILE A 77 -4.35 16.91 16.26
C ILE A 77 -5.87 17.01 16.42
N LEU A 78 -6.53 16.01 17.02
CA LEU A 78 -7.96 16.07 17.30
C LEU A 78 -8.32 17.31 18.11
N SER A 79 -7.55 17.60 19.18
CA SER A 79 -7.80 18.76 20.04
C SER A 79 -7.76 20.06 19.23
N ARG A 80 -6.76 20.22 18.35
CA ARG A 80 -6.63 21.38 17.46
C ARG A 80 -7.74 21.46 16.41
N LEU A 81 -8.11 20.34 15.79
CA LEU A 81 -9.19 20.30 14.79
C LEU A 81 -10.53 20.70 15.41
N ARG A 82 -10.80 20.28 16.65
CA ARG A 82 -12.05 20.63 17.37
C ARG A 82 -12.13 22.09 17.82
N GLU A 83 -11.05 22.88 17.73
CA GLU A 83 -11.09 24.34 17.90
C GLU A 83 -11.74 25.02 16.68
N ASN A 84 -11.71 24.39 15.50
CA ASN A 84 -12.42 24.89 14.33
C ASN A 84 -13.92 24.58 14.46
N LYS A 85 -14.74 25.64 14.40
CA LYS A 85 -16.21 25.55 14.51
C LYS A 85 -16.85 24.66 13.45
N GLU A 86 -16.28 24.61 12.25
CA GLU A 86 -16.81 23.80 11.14
C GLU A 86 -16.55 22.30 11.31
N LEU A 87 -15.50 21.96 12.07
CA LEU A 87 -15.06 20.58 12.31
C LEU A 87 -15.48 20.06 13.68
N LYS A 88 -16.22 20.83 14.46
CA LYS A 88 -16.51 20.50 15.86
C LYS A 88 -17.34 19.23 16.03
N ASP A 89 -18.28 19.01 15.11
CA ASP A 89 -19.31 17.98 15.26
C ASP A 89 -19.22 16.87 14.19
N ILE A 90 -18.23 16.90 13.29
CA ILE A 90 -18.07 15.82 12.31
C ILE A 90 -17.40 14.57 12.91
N PRO A 91 -17.67 13.36 12.40
CA PRO A 91 -16.84 12.20 12.70
C PRO A 91 -15.45 12.38 12.08
N ILE A 92 -14.40 12.04 12.83
CA ILE A 92 -13.01 12.11 12.36
C ILE A 92 -12.34 10.75 12.52
N HIS A 93 -11.91 10.13 11.43
CA HIS A 93 -11.13 8.91 11.43
C HIS A 93 -9.64 9.23 11.48
N PHE A 94 -8.90 8.54 12.35
CA PHE A 94 -7.44 8.62 12.42
C PHE A 94 -6.84 7.27 12.05
N ALA A 95 -5.83 7.29 11.18
CA ALA A 95 -5.08 6.10 10.80
C ALA A 95 -3.57 6.36 10.94
N ILE A 96 -2.87 5.45 11.61
CA ILE A 96 -1.41 5.51 11.79
C ILE A 96 -0.77 4.56 10.79
N TYR A 97 0.04 5.13 9.90
CA TYR A 97 0.77 4.42 8.87
C TYR A 97 2.26 4.41 9.20
N LYS A 98 2.88 3.23 9.25
CA LYS A 98 4.32 3.07 9.44
C LYS A 98 4.99 2.94 8.09
N GLN A 99 5.83 3.91 7.72
CA GLN A 99 6.65 3.86 6.51
C GLN A 99 7.72 2.79 6.60
N SER A 100 7.96 2.12 5.46
CA SER A 100 9.14 1.29 5.28
C SER A 100 10.41 2.16 5.16
N GLY A 101 11.59 1.53 5.20
CA GLY A 101 12.85 2.25 5.00
C GLY A 101 13.03 2.70 3.54
N GLU A 102 13.88 3.70 3.31
CA GLU A 102 14.15 4.27 1.97
C GLU A 102 14.59 3.23 0.93
N ASN A 103 15.24 2.15 1.36
CA ASN A 103 15.70 1.06 0.49
C ASN A 103 14.72 -0.13 0.43
N SER A 104 13.52 0.01 0.99
CA SER A 104 12.51 -1.05 0.99
C SER A 104 11.81 -1.12 -0.36
N ILE A 105 11.71 -2.33 -0.90
CA ILE A 105 10.98 -2.58 -2.15
C ILE A 105 9.46 -2.58 -1.90
N VAL A 106 9.05 -3.03 -0.70
CA VAL A 106 7.64 -2.99 -0.29
C VAL A 106 7.31 -1.67 0.44
N PRO A 107 6.07 -1.18 0.28
CA PRO A 107 5.62 0.00 1.01
C PRO A 107 5.49 -0.27 2.51
N GLY A 108 5.14 0.78 3.25
CA GLY A 108 4.74 0.69 4.64
C GLY A 108 3.38 0.01 4.86
N GLU A 109 2.89 0.10 6.08
CA GLU A 109 1.65 -0.56 6.50
C GLU A 109 0.89 0.28 7.53
N PHE A 110 -0.44 0.21 7.51
CA PHE A 110 -1.26 0.76 8.59
C PHE A 110 -1.16 -0.16 9.81
N ILE A 111 -0.90 0.44 10.99
CA ILE A 111 -0.67 -0.29 12.24
C ILE A 111 -1.78 -0.08 13.28
N SER A 112 -2.53 1.02 13.17
CA SER A 112 -3.62 1.31 14.09
C SER A 112 -4.57 2.34 13.49
N GLY A 113 -5.85 2.25 13.84
CA GLY A 113 -6.85 3.24 13.46
C GLY A 113 -7.98 3.37 14.47
N THR A 114 -8.70 4.48 14.40
CA THR A 114 -9.84 4.78 15.27
C THR A 114 -10.75 5.81 14.64
N THR A 115 -12.03 5.79 15.01
CA THR A 115 -12.99 6.82 14.61
C THR A 115 -13.46 7.55 15.86
N VAL A 116 -13.34 8.87 15.84
CA VAL A 116 -13.89 9.76 16.85
C VAL A 116 -15.24 10.21 16.37
N GLU A 117 -16.29 9.71 17.03
CA GLU A 117 -17.67 10.04 16.72
C GLU A 117 -17.98 11.53 16.91
N GLU A 118 -19.11 11.95 16.35
CA GLU A 118 -19.60 13.33 16.38
C GLU A 118 -19.59 13.96 17.79
N GLY A 119 -19.09 15.18 17.88
CA GLY A 119 -19.04 15.97 19.12
C GLY A 119 -18.06 15.44 20.19
N LYS A 120 -17.37 14.31 19.96
CA LYS A 120 -16.35 13.80 20.88
C LYS A 120 -15.03 14.53 20.68
N THR A 121 -14.37 14.84 21.79
CA THR A 121 -13.09 15.59 21.84
C THR A 121 -11.91 14.74 22.31
N ARG A 122 -12.11 13.44 22.52
CA ARG A 122 -11.09 12.51 22.99
C ARG A 122 -11.14 11.20 22.23
N ILE A 123 -9.98 10.61 22.00
CA ILE A 123 -9.82 9.26 21.46
C ILE A 123 -9.80 8.30 22.64
N ASN A 124 -10.80 7.42 22.74
CA ASN A 124 -10.92 6.49 23.87
C ASN A 124 -10.37 5.11 23.55
N GLU A 125 -10.47 4.68 22.29
CA GLU A 125 -10.10 3.34 21.87
C GLU A 125 -9.32 3.38 20.57
N TRP A 126 -8.39 2.44 20.42
CA TRP A 126 -7.63 2.22 19.21
C TRP A 126 -7.81 0.78 18.78
N LYS A 127 -7.99 0.58 17.47
CA LYS A 127 -8.00 -0.75 16.86
C LYS A 127 -6.66 -1.01 16.22
N ASP A 128 -6.17 -2.23 16.38
CA ASP A 128 -4.94 -2.68 15.74
C ASP A 128 -5.26 -3.07 14.30
N ILE A 129 -4.45 -2.57 13.37
CA ILE A 129 -4.54 -2.94 11.97
C ILE A 129 -3.37 -3.87 11.69
N LYS A 130 -3.68 -5.08 11.23
CA LYS A 130 -2.68 -6.12 10.92
C LYS A 130 -2.51 -6.23 9.42
N GLN A 131 -2.20 -5.09 8.80
CA GLN A 131 -1.86 -5.04 7.40
C GLN A 131 -0.39 -5.38 7.22
N LYS A 132 -0.07 -6.12 6.17
CA LYS A 132 1.29 -6.47 5.78
C LYS A 132 1.38 -6.52 4.27
N THR A 133 2.42 -5.93 3.69
CA THR A 133 2.70 -6.05 2.24
C THR A 133 3.93 -6.91 2.04
N VAL A 134 3.88 -7.89 1.14
CA VAL A 134 5.00 -8.79 0.82
C VAL A 134 5.16 -8.96 -0.69
N LEU A 135 6.38 -9.30 -1.10
CA LEU A 135 6.67 -9.65 -2.49
C LEU A 135 6.36 -11.12 -2.76
N LEU A 136 6.03 -11.43 -4.01
CA LEU A 136 5.79 -12.76 -4.52
C LEU A 136 6.67 -13.03 -5.76
N PRO A 137 7.33 -14.19 -5.86
CA PRO A 137 7.49 -15.16 -4.77
C PRO A 137 8.50 -14.64 -3.73
N SER A 138 8.34 -15.00 -2.46
CA SER A 138 9.34 -14.73 -1.42
C SER A 138 9.21 -15.71 -0.24
N ASN A 139 10.24 -15.77 0.61
CA ASN A 139 10.18 -16.54 1.86
C ASN A 139 9.15 -15.94 2.83
N GLU A 140 9.07 -14.60 2.90
CA GLU A 140 8.09 -13.93 3.76
C GLU A 140 6.65 -14.20 3.31
N ALA A 141 6.40 -14.28 2.00
CA ALA A 141 5.11 -14.72 1.49
C ALA A 141 4.83 -16.19 1.82
N ALA A 142 5.84 -17.08 1.76
CA ALA A 142 5.67 -18.48 2.16
C ALA A 142 5.29 -18.63 3.64
N ASP A 143 5.88 -17.81 4.52
CA ASP A 143 5.58 -17.81 5.96
C ASP A 143 4.16 -17.31 6.26
N LEU A 144 3.62 -16.41 5.44
CA LEU A 144 2.27 -15.87 5.60
C LEU A 144 1.20 -16.73 4.94
N ASP A 145 1.46 -17.19 3.72
CA ASP A 145 0.56 -18.01 2.89
C ASP A 145 1.38 -18.83 1.88
N GLU A 146 1.73 -20.05 2.29
CA GLU A 146 2.50 -21.00 1.48
C GLU A 146 1.79 -21.35 0.16
N ASN A 147 0.46 -21.45 0.18
CA ASN A 147 -0.33 -21.78 -1.00
C ASN A 147 -0.27 -20.66 -2.03
N LEU A 148 -0.47 -19.41 -1.61
CA LEU A 148 -0.35 -18.27 -2.52
C LEU A 148 1.05 -18.18 -3.13
N ASN A 149 2.09 -18.36 -2.31
CA ASN A 149 3.47 -18.32 -2.80
C ASN A 149 3.76 -19.46 -3.80
N THR A 150 3.24 -20.65 -3.55
CA THR A 150 3.37 -21.81 -4.45
C THR A 150 2.59 -21.60 -5.76
N ASN A 151 1.36 -21.11 -5.67
CA ASN A 151 0.56 -20.74 -6.83
C ASN A 151 1.26 -19.69 -7.69
N PHE A 152 1.87 -18.68 -7.09
CA PHE A 152 2.62 -17.65 -7.81
C PHE A 152 3.89 -18.20 -8.49
N LYS A 153 4.58 -19.16 -7.87
CA LYS A 153 5.72 -19.87 -8.51
C LYS A 153 5.24 -20.66 -9.73
N GLN A 154 4.15 -21.43 -9.58
CA GLN A 154 3.60 -22.20 -10.68
C GLN A 154 3.07 -21.32 -11.82
N PHE A 155 2.47 -20.17 -11.48
CA PHE A 155 2.10 -19.14 -12.45
C PHE A 155 3.32 -18.72 -13.28
N ASN A 156 4.43 -18.36 -12.62
CA ASN A 156 5.70 -18.03 -13.27
C ASN A 156 6.24 -19.17 -14.16
N ASP A 157 6.27 -20.40 -13.65
CA ASP A 157 6.79 -21.56 -14.39
C ASP A 157 5.98 -21.82 -15.69
N ASN A 158 4.66 -21.62 -15.63
CA ASN A 158 3.78 -21.76 -16.79
C ASN A 158 4.02 -20.64 -17.82
N LEU A 159 4.16 -19.39 -17.36
CA LEU A 159 4.49 -18.27 -18.26
C LEU A 159 5.85 -18.49 -18.94
N GLN A 160 6.85 -18.95 -18.19
CA GLN A 160 8.18 -19.24 -18.74
C GLN A 160 8.16 -20.37 -19.77
N SER A 161 7.30 -21.37 -19.58
CA SER A 161 7.12 -22.47 -20.54
C SER A 161 6.43 -22.03 -21.83
N TYR A 162 5.63 -20.97 -21.78
CA TYR A 162 4.88 -20.46 -22.93
C TYR A 162 5.65 -19.37 -23.70
N PHE A 163 6.43 -18.52 -23.01
CA PHE A 163 7.14 -17.38 -23.61
C PHE A 163 8.67 -17.57 -23.57
N ASN A 164 9.29 -17.69 -24.75
CA ASN A 164 10.74 -17.94 -24.86
C ASN A 164 11.65 -16.86 -24.22
N ASN A 165 11.17 -15.61 -24.11
CA ASN A 165 11.96 -14.48 -23.57
C ASN A 165 11.37 -13.91 -22.27
N PHE A 166 10.52 -14.65 -21.57
CA PHE A 166 10.01 -14.22 -20.27
C PHE A 166 11.07 -14.44 -19.18
N SER A 167 11.35 -13.38 -18.42
CA SER A 167 12.25 -13.45 -17.27
C SER A 167 11.52 -14.00 -16.05
N GLN A 168 10.72 -13.15 -15.39
CA GLN A 168 9.89 -13.51 -14.26
C GLN A 168 8.87 -12.41 -13.98
N ALA A 169 7.67 -12.79 -13.55
CA ALA A 169 6.67 -11.90 -13.00
C ALA A 169 6.96 -11.66 -11.52
N VAL A 170 6.77 -10.42 -11.06
CA VAL A 170 6.94 -10.02 -9.66
C VAL A 170 5.59 -9.57 -9.12
N GLY A 171 5.18 -10.17 -8.01
CA GLY A 171 3.94 -9.83 -7.34
C GLY A 171 4.16 -9.00 -6.08
N THR A 172 3.19 -8.16 -5.75
CA THR A 172 3.02 -7.52 -4.44
C THR A 172 1.68 -7.92 -3.88
N ALA A 173 1.66 -8.64 -2.76
CA ALA A 173 0.43 -9.01 -2.06
C ALA A 173 0.26 -8.20 -0.78
N LYS A 174 -0.92 -7.62 -0.61
CA LYS A 174 -1.35 -7.00 0.65
C LYS A 174 -2.23 -7.97 1.43
N PHE A 175 -1.78 -8.28 2.63
CA PHE A 175 -2.49 -9.08 3.61
C PHE A 175 -3.19 -8.16 4.60
N ASP A 176 -4.41 -8.54 4.96
CA ASP A 176 -5.10 -8.03 6.14
C ASP A 176 -5.53 -9.22 7.00
N ASN A 177 -5.13 -9.21 8.27
CA ASN A 177 -5.39 -10.30 9.22
C ASN A 177 -4.98 -11.69 8.68
N LYS A 178 -3.80 -11.77 8.04
CA LYS A 178 -3.23 -12.97 7.40
C LYS A 178 -4.02 -13.51 6.21
N LYS A 179 -5.01 -12.80 5.69
CA LYS A 179 -5.66 -13.12 4.41
C LYS A 179 -5.15 -12.18 3.33
N ALA A 180 -4.70 -12.72 2.20
CA ALA A 180 -4.39 -11.91 1.02
C ALA A 180 -5.66 -11.22 0.51
N LYS A 181 -5.61 -9.90 0.35
CA LYS A 181 -6.73 -9.07 -0.06
C LYS A 181 -6.55 -8.46 -1.43
N GLN A 182 -5.34 -8.01 -1.72
CA GLN A 182 -5.00 -7.40 -2.99
C GLN A 182 -3.70 -8.03 -3.50
N LEU A 183 -3.66 -8.35 -4.80
CA LEU A 183 -2.47 -8.80 -5.51
C LEU A 183 -2.22 -7.87 -6.70
N SER A 184 -1.05 -7.28 -6.79
CA SER A 184 -0.57 -6.60 -8.00
C SER A 184 0.57 -7.40 -8.59
N VAL A 185 0.53 -7.70 -9.88
CA VAL A 185 1.54 -8.50 -10.59
C VAL A 185 2.11 -7.68 -11.74
N ASP A 186 3.43 -7.55 -11.77
CA ASP A 186 4.16 -6.97 -12.88
C ASP A 186 4.75 -8.08 -13.75
N ILE A 187 4.38 -8.10 -15.03
CA ILE A 187 4.88 -9.04 -16.04
C ILE A 187 5.67 -8.24 -17.07
N PRO A 188 7.01 -8.22 -16.97
CA PRO A 188 7.84 -7.66 -18.02
C PRO A 188 7.86 -8.59 -19.24
N ILE A 189 7.60 -8.04 -20.42
CA ILE A 189 7.71 -8.72 -21.71
C ILE A 189 8.67 -7.98 -22.63
N ASP A 190 9.23 -8.67 -23.62
CA ASP A 190 9.95 -8.03 -24.71
C ASP A 190 9.00 -7.22 -25.62
N PHE A 191 9.57 -6.47 -26.56
CA PHE A 191 8.78 -5.78 -27.57
C PHE A 191 8.09 -6.80 -28.49
N TYR A 192 6.79 -6.96 -28.31
CA TYR A 192 5.93 -7.84 -29.09
C TYR A 192 4.96 -7.03 -29.96
N GLY A 193 4.59 -7.59 -31.11
CA GLY A 193 3.52 -7.05 -31.95
C GLY A 193 2.15 -7.19 -31.28
N LYS A 194 1.16 -6.40 -31.72
CA LYS A 194 -0.17 -6.38 -31.11
C LYS A 194 -0.85 -7.76 -31.03
N ALA A 195 -0.71 -8.59 -32.06
CA ALA A 195 -1.29 -9.93 -32.07
C ALA A 195 -0.66 -10.84 -31.00
N GLU A 196 0.65 -10.74 -30.79
CA GLU A 196 1.37 -11.47 -29.76
C GLU A 196 0.98 -10.98 -28.37
N THR A 197 0.86 -9.65 -28.17
CA THR A 197 0.33 -9.08 -26.92
C THR A 197 -1.05 -9.62 -26.59
N ILE A 198 -1.94 -9.78 -27.57
CA ILE A 198 -3.27 -10.38 -27.36
C ILE A 198 -3.13 -11.82 -26.86
N GLY A 199 -2.32 -12.65 -27.52
CA GLY A 199 -2.11 -14.05 -27.13
C GLY A 199 -1.48 -14.19 -25.75
N ILE A 200 -0.48 -13.37 -25.43
CA ILE A 200 0.12 -13.26 -24.09
C ILE A 200 -0.95 -12.95 -23.06
N THR A 201 -1.74 -11.90 -23.30
CA THR A 201 -2.76 -11.44 -22.35
C THR A 201 -3.83 -12.50 -22.11
N GLN A 202 -4.26 -13.21 -23.16
CA GLN A 202 -5.20 -14.33 -23.04
C GLN A 202 -4.65 -15.44 -22.16
N TYR A 203 -3.42 -15.89 -22.44
CA TYR A 203 -2.79 -16.94 -21.64
C TYR A 203 -2.58 -16.54 -20.19
N VAL A 204 -2.13 -15.31 -19.94
CA VAL A 204 -1.97 -14.77 -18.58
C VAL A 204 -3.31 -14.73 -17.85
N THR A 205 -4.40 -14.38 -18.54
CA THR A 205 -5.75 -14.36 -17.95
C THR A 205 -6.16 -15.77 -17.49
N GLU A 206 -5.97 -16.78 -18.33
CA GLU A 206 -6.26 -18.18 -17.97
C GLU A 206 -5.43 -18.65 -16.76
N GLN A 207 -4.14 -18.28 -16.70
CA GLN A 207 -3.30 -18.62 -15.55
C GLN A 207 -3.74 -17.87 -14.28
N ALA A 208 -4.16 -16.61 -14.40
CA ALA A 208 -4.64 -15.81 -13.27
C ALA A 208 -5.92 -16.40 -12.67
N GLU A 209 -6.88 -16.81 -13.51
CA GLU A 209 -8.08 -17.51 -13.06
C GLU A 209 -7.75 -18.82 -12.37
N LYS A 210 -6.73 -19.55 -12.83
CA LYS A 210 -6.34 -20.82 -12.20
C LYS A 210 -5.69 -20.64 -10.83
N TYR A 211 -4.86 -19.61 -10.64
CA TYR A 211 -3.99 -19.50 -9.46
C TYR A 211 -4.41 -18.42 -8.46
N PHE A 212 -5.17 -17.41 -8.88
CA PHE A 212 -5.49 -16.22 -8.09
C PHE A 212 -6.99 -16.01 -7.83
N ASP A 213 -7.86 -16.97 -8.19
CA ASP A 213 -9.33 -16.82 -8.05
C ASP A 213 -9.81 -16.57 -6.61
N ASN A 214 -9.05 -17.06 -5.62
CA ASN A 214 -9.37 -16.88 -4.20
C ASN A 214 -8.99 -15.50 -3.64
N ILE A 215 -8.41 -14.61 -4.45
CA ILE A 215 -8.01 -13.27 -4.06
C ILE A 215 -9.14 -12.30 -4.42
N ASP A 216 -9.62 -11.55 -3.42
CA ASP A 216 -10.77 -10.65 -3.56
C ASP A 216 -10.53 -9.57 -4.65
N GLU A 217 -9.28 -9.13 -4.85
CA GLU A 217 -8.89 -8.13 -5.84
C GLU A 217 -7.49 -8.43 -6.39
N TYR A 218 -7.33 -8.41 -7.71
CA TYR A 218 -6.01 -8.45 -8.32
C TYR A 218 -5.90 -7.62 -9.59
N GLU A 219 -4.69 -7.13 -9.84
CA GLU A 219 -4.29 -6.45 -11.07
C GLU A 219 -3.00 -7.06 -11.62
N ILE A 220 -2.94 -7.27 -12.92
CA ILE A 220 -1.77 -7.78 -13.63
C ILE A 220 -1.42 -6.79 -14.72
N HIS A 221 -0.25 -6.18 -14.58
CA HIS A 221 0.31 -5.21 -15.50
C HIS A 221 1.29 -5.91 -16.43
N ILE A 222 0.93 -6.01 -17.70
CA ILE A 222 1.82 -6.51 -18.75
C ILE A 222 2.47 -5.28 -19.39
N LYS A 223 3.79 -5.17 -19.29
CA LYS A 223 4.56 -4.01 -19.76
C LYS A 223 5.81 -4.44 -20.51
N ASP A 224 6.20 -3.69 -21.52
CA ASP A 224 7.56 -3.79 -22.07
C ASP A 224 8.50 -2.82 -21.35
N GLY A 225 9.73 -2.68 -21.85
CA GLY A 225 10.73 -1.79 -21.25
C GLY A 225 10.31 -0.32 -21.16
N ASN A 226 9.31 0.13 -21.93
CA ASN A 226 8.91 1.53 -22.03
C ASN A 226 7.43 1.79 -21.70
N ASP A 227 6.52 0.87 -22.05
CA ASP A 227 5.08 1.12 -22.06
C ASP A 227 4.24 -0.03 -21.47
N SER A 228 3.11 0.33 -20.87
CA SER A 228 2.03 -0.61 -20.55
C SER A 228 1.39 -1.16 -21.83
N LYS A 229 1.27 -2.48 -21.93
CA LYS A 229 0.72 -3.18 -23.10
C LYS A 229 -0.65 -3.78 -22.84
N ALA A 230 -0.87 -4.29 -21.64
CA ALA A 230 -2.19 -4.73 -21.20
C ALA A 230 -2.35 -4.63 -19.68
N LEU A 231 -3.61 -4.59 -19.26
CA LEU A 231 -4.05 -4.67 -17.87
C LEU A 231 -5.10 -5.78 -17.77
N ILE A 232 -4.91 -6.70 -16.83
CA ILE A 232 -5.93 -7.66 -16.43
C ILE A 232 -6.29 -7.32 -14.98
N SER A 233 -7.57 -7.14 -14.69
CA SER A 233 -8.03 -6.75 -13.35
C SER A 233 -9.27 -7.55 -12.96
N LYS A 234 -9.34 -7.96 -11.69
CA LYS A 234 -10.53 -8.56 -11.11
C LYS A 234 -10.81 -7.92 -9.75
N THR A 235 -12.04 -7.49 -9.54
CA THR A 235 -12.56 -7.06 -8.25
C THR A 235 -13.51 -8.11 -7.68
N LYS A 236 -13.90 -7.94 -6.41
CA LYS A 236 -14.79 -8.88 -5.72
C LYS A 236 -16.15 -9.06 -6.39
N ASP A 237 -16.62 -8.02 -7.09
CA ASP A 237 -17.94 -8.01 -7.73
C ASP A 237 -17.87 -8.53 -9.19
N ASP A 238 -16.67 -8.77 -9.72
CA ASP A 238 -16.47 -9.29 -11.07
C ASP A 238 -16.58 -10.81 -11.09
N LYS A 239 -17.40 -11.33 -12.01
CA LYS A 239 -17.51 -12.78 -12.24
C LYS A 239 -16.26 -13.36 -12.91
N GLU A 240 -15.71 -12.60 -13.85
CA GLU A 240 -14.54 -12.96 -14.66
C GLU A 240 -13.58 -11.76 -14.73
N PRO A 241 -12.28 -11.99 -14.97
CA PRO A 241 -11.30 -10.91 -15.04
C PRO A 241 -11.58 -9.99 -16.23
N GLN A 242 -11.48 -8.69 -16.00
CA GLN A 242 -11.58 -7.67 -17.03
C GLN A 242 -10.23 -7.48 -17.72
N VAL A 243 -10.22 -7.48 -19.05
CA VAL A 243 -9.01 -7.38 -19.85
C VAL A 243 -9.01 -6.11 -20.68
N HIS A 244 -7.95 -5.32 -20.58
CA HIS A 244 -7.71 -4.14 -21.39
C HIS A 244 -6.37 -4.24 -22.12
N ILE A 245 -6.38 -4.07 -23.44
CA ILE A 245 -5.17 -4.01 -24.26
C ILE A 245 -4.98 -2.57 -24.74
N TYR A 246 -3.85 -1.98 -24.39
CA TYR A 246 -3.55 -0.60 -24.75
C TYR A 246 -3.32 -0.47 -26.26
N LYS A 247 -3.69 0.69 -26.81
CA LYS A 247 -3.32 1.05 -28.19
C LYS A 247 -1.85 1.45 -28.21
N ASN A 248 -1.14 1.12 -29.28
CA ASN A 248 0.21 1.64 -29.47
C ASN A 248 0.18 3.17 -29.48
N ASN A 249 1.08 3.79 -28.71
CA ASN A 249 1.48 5.16 -28.95
C ASN A 249 2.51 5.13 -30.09
N ASN A 250 2.00 5.26 -31.32
CA ASN A 250 2.67 5.25 -32.64
C ASN A 250 2.49 3.97 -33.46
#